data_AF-A0A210PYH2-F1
#
_entry.id   AF-A0A210PYH2-F1
#
_cell.length_a   1.000
_cell.length_b   1.000
_cell.length_c   1.000
_cell.angle_alpha   90.00
_cell.angle_beta   90.00
_cell.angle_gamma   90.00
#
_symmetry.space_group_name_H-M   'P 1'
#
loop_
_entity.id
_entity.type
_entity.pdbx_description
1 polymer ?
#
loop_
_entity_poly.entity_id
_entity_poly.type
_entity_poly.pdbx_seq_one_letter_code
_entity_poly.pdbx_strand_id
1 'polypeptide(L)'
;MSDLTDEGAKTSVNKRARDLGEDGGPSESCHLRRRKCNIGLCDSRDSYSEKNHLFSEIPERILKGVTRALERLLVDNFASRIVRLTPLKLLNCNAADLSMFSNAYCSVVPFENVFSLWSVFQKGTNLLMNFIDADPDQEARITKLPGNKQEEFLLDKLLHYLVETDQQYQGEIESPLADLDRKSEADLTIILANHLFGRLAISSNYLLDKQSKEKERGKYQTSCPCGTTSQCTLTGRFGDTSLGNGLVWHDNLDAVIDHQVILVTQEEEGELQESPGGTTPVGMKQDSRTKISRYQQNIARTITFSFLQKQRHPDNEHFLFPCIGITNADMAVYLYDSEHDILLESSKIPLHESEGQTNLLAVIISWLVINYKYTCNG
;
A
#
# COMPACT_ATOMS: atom_id res chain seq x y z
N MET A 1 3.73 -77.61 21.99
CA MET A 1 2.93 -78.86 21.94
C MET A 1 1.56 -78.45 21.43
N SER A 2 1.37 -78.36 20.11
CA SER A 2 1.15 -79.42 19.11
C SER A 2 -0.32 -79.90 19.05
N ASP A 3 -0.81 -79.93 17.81
CA ASP A 3 -2.02 -80.57 17.24
C ASP A 3 -3.29 -79.69 17.22
N LEU A 4 -3.80 -79.15 16.08
CA LEU A 4 -4.30 -79.73 14.80
C LEU A 4 -5.39 -80.78 15.07
N THR A 5 -6.66 -80.68 14.62
CA THR A 5 -7.28 -80.47 13.28
C THR A 5 -8.79 -80.25 13.54
N ASP A 6 -9.60 -79.62 12.69
CA ASP A 6 -10.25 -80.29 11.55
C ASP A 6 -10.98 -79.30 10.61
N GLU A 7 -11.08 -79.71 9.35
CA GLU A 7 -11.43 -78.97 8.15
C GLU A 7 -12.94 -78.95 7.81
N GLY A 8 -13.31 -78.00 6.94
CA GLY A 8 -14.24 -78.24 5.83
C GLY A 8 -15.40 -77.23 5.73
N ALA A 9 -15.81 -76.72 4.56
CA ALA A 9 -15.30 -76.79 3.19
C ALA A 9 -16.12 -75.79 2.33
N LYS A 10 -15.60 -75.50 1.12
CA LYS A 10 -16.26 -74.96 -0.11
C LYS A 10 -16.15 -73.44 -0.34
N THR A 11 -15.17 -72.94 -1.11
CA THR A 11 -15.08 -72.82 -2.61
C THR A 11 -16.18 -71.90 -3.20
N SER A 12 -15.95 -70.93 -4.10
CA SER A 12 -14.97 -70.81 -5.18
C SER A 12 -14.89 -69.38 -5.74
N VAL A 13 -13.76 -69.08 -6.36
CA VAL A 13 -13.37 -67.83 -7.02
C VAL A 13 -13.90 -67.76 -8.48
N ASN A 14 -14.22 -66.54 -8.94
CA ASN A 14 -13.76 -65.88 -10.18
C ASN A 14 -14.76 -65.41 -11.27
N LYS A 15 -14.39 -64.25 -11.86
CA LYS A 15 -14.59 -63.71 -13.24
C LYS A 15 -15.68 -62.64 -13.52
N ARG A 16 -15.16 -61.40 -13.63
CA ARG A 16 -15.33 -60.33 -14.66
C ARG A 16 -16.51 -60.32 -15.67
N ALA A 17 -17.06 -59.10 -15.75
CA ALA A 17 -17.44 -58.28 -16.93
C ALA A 17 -18.84 -58.45 -17.58
N ARG A 18 -19.69 -57.42 -17.48
CA ARG A 18 -19.95 -56.37 -18.51
C ARG A 18 -21.16 -55.50 -18.15
N ASP A 19 -21.00 -54.20 -18.42
CA ASP A 19 -21.93 -53.18 -18.93
C ASP A 19 -23.35 -53.03 -18.33
N LEU A 20 -23.63 -51.83 -17.80
CA LEU A 20 -24.55 -50.81 -18.36
C LEU A 20 -24.95 -49.76 -17.30
N GLY A 21 -24.84 -48.47 -17.64
CA GLY A 21 -25.67 -47.40 -17.07
C GLY A 21 -24.96 -46.32 -16.25
N GLU A 22 -24.52 -45.27 -16.94
CA GLU A 22 -24.12 -43.96 -16.41
C GLU A 22 -25.31 -43.23 -15.75
N ASP A 23 -25.08 -42.56 -14.60
CA ASP A 23 -25.26 -41.10 -14.41
C ASP A 23 -25.11 -40.70 -12.93
N GLY A 24 -24.41 -39.58 -12.67
CA GLY A 24 -24.59 -38.81 -11.43
C GLY A 24 -23.36 -38.46 -10.58
N GLY A 25 -22.53 -37.52 -11.06
CA GLY A 25 -21.89 -36.47 -10.24
C GLY A 25 -20.51 -36.73 -9.62
N PRO A 26 -19.45 -36.02 -10.03
CA PRO A 26 -18.17 -36.05 -9.33
C PRO A 26 -18.17 -35.08 -8.15
N SER A 27 -17.83 -35.61 -6.97
CA SER A 27 -17.33 -34.84 -5.84
C SER A 27 -16.05 -34.12 -6.23
N GLU A 28 -16.11 -32.80 -6.45
CA GLU A 28 -14.90 -31.99 -6.62
C GLU A 28 -14.25 -31.73 -5.26
N SER A 29 -13.22 -32.53 -4.96
CA SER A 29 -12.24 -32.20 -3.94
C SER A 29 -11.53 -30.89 -4.36
N CYS A 30 -11.76 -29.82 -3.60
CA CYS A 30 -11.08 -28.54 -3.77
C CYS A 30 -9.59 -28.69 -3.41
N HIS A 31 -8.79 -29.11 -4.39
CA HIS A 31 -7.35 -28.99 -4.33
C HIS A 31 -6.98 -27.52 -4.46
N LEU A 32 -6.69 -26.86 -3.34
CA LEU A 32 -5.92 -25.61 -3.33
C LEU A 32 -4.63 -25.86 -4.10
N ARG A 33 -4.60 -25.45 -5.37
CA ARG A 33 -3.36 -25.34 -6.13
C ARG A 33 -2.55 -24.23 -5.46
N ARG A 34 -1.59 -24.61 -4.61
CA ARG A 34 -0.41 -23.79 -4.31
C ARG A 34 0.24 -23.45 -5.66
N ARG A 35 -0.14 -22.32 -6.26
CA ARG A 35 0.66 -21.73 -7.32
C ARG A 35 1.97 -21.35 -6.65
N LYS A 36 3.02 -22.15 -6.90
CA LYS A 36 4.40 -21.74 -6.64
C LYS A 36 4.59 -20.41 -7.39
N CYS A 37 4.59 -19.32 -6.64
CA CYS A 37 5.04 -18.06 -7.17
C CYS A 37 6.55 -18.22 -7.35
N ASN A 38 7.01 -18.41 -8.58
CA ASN A 38 8.44 -18.44 -8.90
C ASN A 38 8.98 -17.00 -8.77
N ILE A 39 9.22 -16.58 -7.53
CA ILE A 39 9.82 -15.29 -7.18
C ILE A 39 11.35 -15.32 -7.30
N GLY A 40 11.94 -16.45 -7.72
CA GLY A 40 13.33 -16.48 -8.21
C GLY A 40 13.59 -15.65 -9.47
N LEU A 41 12.63 -14.83 -9.91
CA LEU A 41 12.70 -13.87 -11.01
C LEU A 41 12.30 -12.44 -10.57
N CYS A 42 12.09 -12.18 -9.28
CA CYS A 42 11.73 -10.86 -8.76
C CYS A 42 12.92 -10.00 -8.33
N ASP A 43 14.15 -10.49 -8.49
CA ASP A 43 15.29 -9.60 -8.69
C ASP A 43 15.29 -9.19 -10.15
N SER A 44 14.33 -8.35 -10.55
CA SER A 44 14.47 -7.66 -11.83
C SER A 44 15.68 -6.77 -11.69
N ARG A 45 16.78 -7.19 -12.33
CA ARG A 45 17.93 -6.37 -12.65
C ARG A 45 17.45 -5.10 -13.35
N ASP A 46 17.12 -4.08 -12.57
CA ASP A 46 17.40 -2.73 -13.00
C ASP A 46 18.93 -2.69 -13.12
N SER A 47 19.40 -2.83 -14.36
CA SER A 47 20.80 -2.72 -14.68
C SER A 47 21.30 -1.40 -14.12
N TYR A 48 22.24 -1.47 -13.18
CA TYR A 48 23.00 -0.35 -12.65
C TYR A 48 23.39 0.59 -13.80
N SER A 49 22.61 1.65 -14.00
CA SER A 49 22.97 2.75 -14.87
C SER A 49 23.94 3.61 -14.08
N GLU A 50 25.21 3.39 -14.32
CA GLU A 50 26.39 3.96 -13.66
C GLU A 50 26.57 5.47 -13.94
N LYS A 51 25.50 6.28 -14.02
CA LYS A 51 25.61 7.68 -14.43
C LYS A 51 24.78 8.65 -13.60
N ASN A 52 25.54 9.57 -12.99
CA ASN A 52 25.20 10.82 -12.32
C ASN A 52 24.54 10.69 -10.95
N HIS A 53 25.34 10.27 -9.97
CA HIS A 53 25.00 10.46 -8.57
C HIS A 53 24.83 11.96 -8.28
N LEU A 54 23.62 12.37 -7.90
CA LEU A 54 23.22 13.78 -7.72
C LEU A 54 23.89 14.46 -6.51
N PHE A 55 24.72 13.75 -5.75
CA PHE A 55 25.25 14.17 -4.46
C PHE A 55 26.20 15.38 -4.50
N SER A 56 26.62 15.88 -5.67
CA SER A 56 27.51 17.04 -5.79
C SER A 56 26.81 18.35 -6.14
N GLU A 57 25.54 18.33 -6.56
CA GLU A 57 24.88 19.50 -7.19
C GLU A 57 23.46 19.77 -6.64
N ILE A 58 23.19 19.39 -5.39
CA ILE A 58 21.85 19.59 -4.80
C ILE A 58 21.68 21.05 -4.39
N PRO A 59 20.63 21.76 -4.88
CA PRO A 59 20.32 23.11 -4.44
C PRO A 59 20.11 23.19 -2.91
N GLU A 60 20.71 24.20 -2.27
CA GLU A 60 20.60 24.44 -0.82
C GLU A 60 19.14 24.50 -0.33
N ARG A 61 18.23 25.05 -1.15
CA ARG A 61 16.79 25.12 -0.85
C ARG A 61 16.15 23.74 -0.66
N ILE A 62 16.61 22.73 -1.39
CA ILE A 62 16.13 21.34 -1.24
C ILE A 62 16.62 20.78 0.09
N LEU A 63 17.90 20.98 0.40
CA LEU A 63 18.47 20.52 1.68
C LEU A 63 17.74 21.17 2.87
N LYS A 64 17.50 22.48 2.83
CA LYS A 64 16.69 23.20 3.84
C LYS A 64 15.26 22.66 3.92
N GLY A 65 14.64 22.35 2.78
CA GLY A 65 13.32 21.74 2.73
C GLY A 65 13.30 20.39 3.46
N VAL A 66 14.26 19.52 3.16
CA VAL A 66 14.38 18.20 3.80
C VAL A 66 14.62 18.36 5.31
N THR A 67 15.52 19.26 5.73
CA THR A 67 15.75 19.56 7.16
C THR A 67 14.45 19.95 7.86
N ARG A 68 13.68 20.90 7.32
CA ARG A 68 12.39 21.32 7.89
C ARG A 68 11.37 20.19 7.96
N ALA A 69 11.33 19.33 6.95
CA ALA A 69 10.43 18.18 6.95
C ALA A 69 10.85 17.11 7.98
N LEU A 70 12.15 16.90 8.17
CA LEU A 70 12.68 16.07 9.25
C LEU A 70 12.36 16.64 10.63
N GLU A 71 12.52 17.95 10.83
CA GLU A 71 12.12 18.61 12.09
C GLU A 71 10.64 18.35 12.42
N ARG A 72 9.74 18.50 11.43
CA ARG A 72 8.31 18.18 11.58
C ARG A 72 8.05 16.71 11.92
N LEU A 73 8.89 15.81 11.43
CA LEU A 73 8.77 14.38 11.67
C LEU A 73 9.33 13.97 13.05
N LEU A 74 10.33 14.69 13.56
CA LEU A 74 11.14 14.30 14.74
C LEU A 74 10.83 15.09 16.02
N VAL A 75 10.50 16.38 15.93
CA VAL A 75 10.47 17.29 17.09
C VAL A 75 9.08 17.36 17.73
N ASP A 76 9.04 17.07 19.04
CA ASP A 76 7.83 16.97 19.87
C ASP A 76 7.34 18.29 20.48
N ASN A 77 7.92 19.42 20.05
CA ASN A 77 7.66 20.70 20.67
C ASN A 77 6.53 21.49 19.98
N PHE A 78 5.41 21.54 20.70
CA PHE A 78 4.26 22.45 20.61
C PHE A 78 3.32 22.28 19.40
N ALA A 79 2.14 21.74 19.70
CA ALA A 79 0.89 21.84 18.95
C ALA A 79 0.91 21.34 17.47
N SER A 80 0.58 20.06 17.32
CA SER A 80 -0.14 19.46 16.17
C SER A 80 0.57 19.07 14.87
N ARG A 81 1.91 18.99 14.79
CA ARG A 81 2.59 18.73 13.49
C ARG A 81 3.38 17.42 13.32
N ILE A 82 3.51 16.60 14.37
CA ILE A 82 4.10 15.26 14.23
C ILE A 82 3.09 14.32 13.56
N VAL A 83 3.57 13.51 12.63
CA VAL A 83 2.81 12.37 12.12
C VAL A 83 2.83 11.26 13.17
N ARG A 84 1.71 11.12 13.86
CA ARG A 84 1.53 10.16 14.94
C ARG A 84 1.06 8.83 14.39
N LEU A 85 1.46 7.74 15.03
CA LEU A 85 0.95 6.40 14.85
C LEU A 85 0.14 6.02 16.10
N THR A 86 -1.15 5.79 15.89
CA THR A 86 -2.08 5.36 16.92
C THR A 86 -2.26 3.85 16.80
N PRO A 87 -1.93 3.07 17.84
CA PRO A 87 -2.28 1.67 17.90
C PRO A 87 -3.79 1.51 18.00
N LEU A 88 -4.31 0.53 17.28
CA LEU A 88 -5.73 0.23 17.23
C LEU A 88 -5.97 -1.19 17.75
N LYS A 89 -6.96 -1.34 18.64
CA LYS A 89 -7.47 -2.64 19.05
C LYS A 89 -8.68 -2.99 18.20
N LEU A 90 -8.61 -4.09 17.45
CA LEU A 90 -9.78 -4.65 16.79
C LEU A 90 -10.70 -5.31 17.83
N LEU A 91 -11.93 -4.81 17.93
CA LEU A 91 -12.94 -5.34 18.85
C LEU A 91 -13.81 -6.40 18.20
N ASN A 92 -14.26 -6.13 16.98
CA ASN A 92 -15.12 -7.02 16.21
C ASN A 92 -14.91 -6.79 14.72
N CYS A 93 -15.06 -7.83 13.91
CA CYS A 93 -14.98 -7.75 12.46
C CYS A 93 -15.76 -8.87 11.79
N ASN A 94 -16.06 -8.70 10.49
CA ASN A 94 -16.71 -9.72 9.67
C ASN A 94 -15.71 -10.54 8.84
N ALA A 95 -14.48 -10.73 9.34
CA ALA A 95 -13.43 -11.44 8.60
C ALA A 95 -13.77 -12.91 8.32
N ALA A 96 -14.56 -13.55 9.19
CA ALA A 96 -15.03 -14.92 9.01
C ALA A 96 -16.24 -15.03 8.05
N ASP A 97 -16.78 -13.90 7.61
CA ASP A 97 -17.89 -13.88 6.66
C ASP A 97 -17.37 -13.83 5.23
N LEU A 98 -18.17 -14.34 4.29
CA LEU A 98 -17.94 -14.33 2.84
C LEU A 98 -18.06 -12.90 2.27
N SER A 99 -17.18 -12.00 2.70
CA SER A 99 -17.34 -10.56 2.51
C SER A 99 -16.25 -9.99 1.61
N MET A 100 -16.66 -9.20 0.62
CA MET A 100 -15.72 -8.39 -0.15
C MET A 100 -15.11 -7.27 0.71
N PHE A 101 -13.94 -6.73 0.35
CA PHE A 101 -13.38 -5.58 1.10
C PHE A 101 -14.33 -4.38 1.10
N SER A 102 -15.08 -4.16 0.02
CA SER A 102 -16.14 -3.13 -0.03
C SER A 102 -17.25 -3.29 1.01
N ASN A 103 -17.39 -4.51 1.58
CA ASN A 103 -18.34 -4.85 2.64
C ASN A 103 -17.63 -5.21 3.96
N ALA A 104 -16.31 -4.98 4.06
CA ALA A 104 -15.56 -5.35 5.26
C ALA A 104 -15.88 -4.40 6.41
N TYR A 105 -16.25 -4.98 7.55
CA TYR A 105 -16.55 -4.28 8.79
C TYR A 105 -15.42 -4.54 9.80
N CYS A 106 -14.90 -3.44 10.37
CA CYS A 106 -13.90 -3.46 11.43
C CYS A 106 -14.28 -2.45 12.50
N SER A 107 -14.64 -2.93 13.69
CA SER A 107 -14.78 -2.10 14.88
C SER A 107 -13.45 -2.01 15.59
N VAL A 108 -12.91 -0.80 15.73
CA VAL A 108 -11.62 -0.55 16.38
C VAL A 108 -11.77 0.50 17.48
N VAL A 109 -10.92 0.40 18.50
CA VAL A 109 -10.71 1.46 19.49
C VAL A 109 -9.24 1.84 19.54
N PRO A 110 -8.91 3.14 19.57
CA PRO A 110 -7.53 3.59 19.69
C PRO A 110 -7.00 3.36 21.11
N PHE A 111 -5.72 3.06 21.22
CA PHE A 111 -5.00 3.15 22.49
C PHE A 111 -4.59 4.60 22.77
N GLU A 112 -4.44 4.94 24.06
CA GLU A 112 -3.99 6.29 24.47
C GLU A 112 -2.52 6.55 24.12
N ASN A 113 -1.70 5.50 24.10
CA ASN A 113 -0.29 5.59 23.75
C ASN A 113 -0.15 5.84 22.25
N VAL A 114 0.43 6.98 21.88
CA VAL A 114 0.76 7.32 20.49
C VAL A 114 2.26 7.24 20.28
N PHE A 115 2.66 6.73 19.12
CA PHE A 115 4.04 6.66 18.68
C PHE A 115 4.30 7.69 17.59
N SER A 116 5.55 8.07 17.36
CA SER A 116 5.91 8.92 16.23
C SER A 116 6.22 8.05 15.01
N LEU A 117 5.81 8.44 13.80
CA LEU A 117 6.07 7.64 12.60
C LEU A 117 7.57 7.38 12.40
N TRP A 118 8.43 8.33 12.77
CA TRP A 118 9.88 8.17 12.68
C TRP A 118 10.40 6.98 13.50
N SER A 119 9.76 6.62 14.63
CA SER A 119 10.24 5.52 15.48
C SER A 119 10.09 4.15 14.83
N VAL A 120 9.19 4.02 13.86
CA VAL A 120 9.06 2.82 13.03
C VAL A 120 10.08 2.84 11.88
N PHE A 121 10.31 4.01 11.29
CA PHE A 121 11.16 4.19 10.11
C PHE A 121 12.57 4.72 10.42
N GLN A 122 13.16 4.31 11.55
CA GLN A 122 14.41 4.91 12.05
C GLN A 122 15.59 4.73 11.09
N LYS A 123 15.72 3.59 10.40
CA LYS A 123 16.80 3.40 9.41
C LYS A 123 16.75 4.48 8.32
N GLY A 124 15.57 4.71 7.75
CA GLY A 124 15.40 5.71 6.69
C GLY A 124 15.58 7.14 7.19
N THR A 125 15.06 7.47 8.38
CA THR A 125 15.26 8.81 8.95
C THR A 125 16.70 9.07 9.35
N ASN A 126 17.38 8.07 9.92
CA ASN A 126 18.80 8.17 10.26
C ASN A 126 19.67 8.29 9.01
N LEU A 127 19.29 7.66 7.89
CA LEU A 127 19.95 7.86 6.61
C LEU A 127 19.90 9.32 6.18
N LEU A 128 18.74 9.97 6.26
CA LEU A 128 18.60 11.39 5.93
C LEU A 128 19.32 12.32 6.92
N MET A 129 19.22 12.05 8.22
CA MET A 129 19.92 12.83 9.25
C MET A 129 21.45 12.72 9.15
N ASN A 130 21.95 11.54 8.76
CA ASN A 130 23.38 11.38 8.52
C ASN A 130 23.82 12.02 7.21
N PHE A 131 22.91 12.16 6.24
CA PHE A 131 23.23 12.75 4.94
C PHE A 131 23.28 14.29 4.99
N ILE A 132 22.41 14.94 5.78
CA ILE A 132 22.24 16.40 5.81
C ILE A 132 22.55 16.94 7.21
N ASP A 133 23.32 18.03 7.29
CA ASP A 133 23.44 18.82 8.52
C ASP A 133 22.10 19.53 8.79
N ALA A 134 21.39 19.08 9.82
CA ALA A 134 20.06 19.57 10.16
C ALA A 134 20.08 20.83 11.06
N ASP A 135 21.23 21.48 11.25
CA ASP A 135 21.33 22.71 12.06
C ASP A 135 20.60 23.87 11.36
N PRO A 136 19.47 24.36 11.91
CA PRO A 136 18.67 25.41 11.28
C PRO A 136 19.36 26.77 11.26
N ASP A 137 20.40 26.97 12.09
CA ASP A 137 21.18 28.21 12.16
C ASP A 137 22.42 28.17 11.23
N GLN A 138 22.68 27.04 10.57
CA GLN A 138 23.77 26.88 9.61
C GLN A 138 23.29 26.66 8.18
N GLU A 139 24.23 26.82 7.23
CA GLU A 139 24.00 26.49 5.83
C GLU A 139 23.79 24.98 5.69
N ALA A 140 22.64 24.57 5.16
CA ALA A 140 22.30 23.17 4.98
C ALA A 140 23.29 22.55 3.98
N ARG A 141 24.03 21.54 4.42
CA ARG A 141 25.09 20.90 3.63
C ARG A 141 25.06 19.40 3.77
N ILE A 142 25.64 18.72 2.79
CA ILE A 142 25.85 17.28 2.84
C ILE A 142 26.98 16.97 3.82
N THR A 143 26.72 16.09 4.78
CA THR A 143 27.67 15.74 5.85
C THR A 143 28.33 14.39 5.63
N LYS A 144 27.55 13.37 5.25
CA LYS A 144 28.06 12.02 5.03
C LYS A 144 27.34 11.33 3.88
N LEU A 145 28.11 10.73 2.98
CA LEU A 145 27.54 9.89 1.94
C LEU A 145 27.10 8.52 2.51
N PRO A 146 26.10 7.87 1.91
CA PRO A 146 25.64 6.54 2.29
C PRO A 146 26.76 5.50 2.38
N GLY A 147 26.64 4.56 3.32
CA GLY A 147 27.70 3.59 3.62
C GLY A 147 27.72 2.37 2.69
N ASN A 148 26.61 2.13 1.99
CA ASN A 148 26.45 1.01 1.06
C ASN A 148 25.62 1.40 -0.17
N LYS A 149 25.71 0.58 -1.22
CA LYS A 149 25.05 0.85 -2.51
C LYS A 149 23.52 0.88 -2.43
N GLN A 150 22.91 0.17 -1.49
CA GLN A 150 21.45 0.15 -1.35
C GLN A 150 20.94 1.47 -0.76
N GLU A 151 21.58 1.95 0.31
CA GLU A 151 21.30 3.27 0.87
C GLU A 151 21.57 4.39 -0.13
N GLU A 152 22.67 4.27 -0.90
CA GLU A 152 23.00 5.21 -1.96
C GLU A 152 21.88 5.31 -3.00
N PHE A 153 21.41 4.18 -3.49
CA PHE A 153 20.34 4.14 -4.49
C PHE A 153 18.99 4.61 -3.94
N LEU A 154 18.65 4.27 -2.70
CA LEU A 154 17.43 4.74 -2.04
C LEU A 154 17.41 6.26 -1.91
N LEU A 155 18.54 6.83 -1.50
CA LEU A 155 18.68 8.27 -1.35
C LEU A 155 18.67 8.97 -2.71
N ASP A 156 19.37 8.41 -3.70
CA ASP A 156 19.40 8.93 -5.07
C ASP A 156 18.00 9.05 -5.68
N LYS A 157 17.14 8.03 -5.50
CA LYS A 157 15.72 8.07 -5.89
C LYS A 157 14.96 9.24 -5.28
N LEU A 158 15.13 9.47 -3.96
CA LEU A 158 14.51 10.60 -3.29
C LEU A 158 15.03 11.93 -3.84
N LEU A 159 16.36 12.09 -3.96
CA LEU A 159 16.96 13.35 -4.37
C LEU A 159 16.59 13.75 -5.80
N HIS A 160 16.58 12.80 -6.73
CA HIS A 160 16.08 13.03 -8.08
C HIS A 160 14.63 13.51 -8.08
N TYR A 161 13.78 12.87 -7.27
CA TYR A 161 12.40 13.29 -7.13
C TYR A 161 12.27 14.73 -6.60
N LEU A 162 13.09 15.06 -5.59
CA LEU A 162 13.08 16.39 -4.97
C LEU A 162 13.57 17.48 -5.92
N VAL A 163 14.62 17.23 -6.70
CA VAL A 163 15.10 18.19 -7.71
C VAL A 163 14.03 18.46 -8.75
N GLU A 164 13.32 17.45 -9.22
CA GLU A 164 12.24 17.67 -10.17
C GLU A 164 11.03 18.38 -9.55
N THR A 165 10.68 18.04 -8.30
CA THR A 165 9.61 18.75 -7.57
C THR A 165 9.95 20.22 -7.36
N ASP A 166 11.23 20.52 -7.13
CA ASP A 166 11.73 21.87 -7.00
C ASP A 166 11.70 22.65 -8.33
N GLN A 167 12.04 22.00 -9.46
CA GLN A 167 11.83 22.58 -10.80
C GLN A 167 10.34 22.88 -11.08
N GLN A 168 9.42 22.01 -10.62
CA GLN A 168 7.97 22.27 -10.71
C GLN A 168 7.57 23.49 -9.90
N TYR A 169 8.08 23.63 -8.67
CA TYR A 169 7.84 24.78 -7.81
C TYR A 169 8.31 26.09 -8.48
N GLN A 170 9.43 26.05 -9.19
CA GLN A 170 9.97 27.19 -9.92
C GLN A 170 9.22 27.50 -11.23
N GLY A 171 8.22 26.69 -11.60
CA GLY A 171 7.47 26.85 -12.84
C GLY A 171 8.27 26.47 -14.10
N GLU A 172 9.37 25.74 -13.95
CA GLU A 172 10.17 25.26 -15.08
C GLU A 172 9.50 24.09 -15.79
N ILE A 173 8.75 23.27 -15.03
CA ILE A 173 7.97 22.14 -15.53
C ILE A 173 6.60 22.06 -14.85
N GLU A 174 5.60 21.51 -15.54
CA GLU A 174 4.26 21.33 -14.96
C GLU A 174 4.24 20.18 -13.94
N SER A 175 3.59 20.41 -12.79
CA SER A 175 3.44 19.36 -11.78
C SER A 175 2.36 18.35 -12.18
N PRO A 176 2.67 17.04 -12.23
CA PRO A 176 1.67 16.01 -12.47
C PRO A 176 0.72 15.80 -11.28
N LEU A 177 1.06 16.37 -10.12
CA LEU A 177 0.26 16.33 -8.91
C LEU A 177 -0.57 17.60 -8.71
N ALA A 178 -0.65 18.48 -9.71
CA ALA A 178 -1.58 19.60 -9.71
C ALA A 178 -3.03 19.13 -9.89
N ASP A 179 -3.99 19.88 -9.33
CA ASP A 179 -5.43 19.67 -9.50
C ASP A 179 -5.93 18.24 -9.17
N LEU A 180 -5.33 17.57 -8.17
CA LEU A 180 -5.79 16.22 -7.75
C LEU A 180 -7.24 16.23 -7.25
N ASP A 181 -7.72 17.36 -6.75
CA ASP A 181 -9.11 17.60 -6.34
C ASP A 181 -10.12 17.42 -7.47
N ARG A 182 -9.67 17.57 -8.73
CA ARG A 182 -10.50 17.42 -9.93
C ARG A 182 -10.41 16.04 -10.58
N LYS A 183 -9.64 15.12 -10.01
CA LYS A 183 -9.40 13.78 -10.57
C LYS A 183 -10.38 12.77 -9.98
N SER A 184 -10.76 11.78 -10.80
CA SER A 184 -11.52 10.63 -10.29
C SER A 184 -10.64 9.73 -9.42
N GLU A 185 -11.24 8.84 -8.60
CA GLU A 185 -10.53 7.84 -7.78
C GLU A 185 -9.50 7.03 -8.62
N ALA A 186 -9.91 6.63 -9.82
CA ALA A 186 -9.06 5.88 -10.74
C ALA A 186 -7.94 6.74 -11.35
N ASP A 187 -8.23 7.97 -11.77
CA ASP A 187 -7.21 8.91 -12.24
C ASP A 187 -6.18 9.21 -11.15
N LEU A 188 -6.65 9.45 -9.92
CA LEU A 188 -5.82 9.71 -8.75
C LEU A 188 -4.89 8.54 -8.46
N THR A 189 -5.41 7.30 -8.45
CA THR A 189 -4.60 6.09 -8.30
C THR A 189 -3.50 6.02 -9.35
N ILE A 190 -3.85 6.23 -10.62
CA ILE A 190 -2.90 6.13 -11.74
C ILE A 190 -1.81 7.20 -11.63
N ILE A 191 -2.20 8.44 -11.34
CA ILE A 191 -1.29 9.58 -11.21
C ILE A 191 -0.32 9.35 -10.05
N LEU A 192 -0.82 9.00 -8.87
CA LEU A 192 0.02 8.82 -7.69
C LEU A 192 0.93 7.59 -7.80
N ALA A 193 0.45 6.48 -8.36
CA ALA A 193 1.29 5.32 -8.61
C ALA A 193 2.44 5.65 -9.58
N ASN A 194 2.17 6.37 -10.67
CA ASN A 194 3.16 6.70 -11.70
C ASN A 194 4.11 7.85 -11.29
N HIS A 195 3.58 8.89 -10.66
CA HIS A 195 4.29 10.16 -10.44
C HIS A 195 4.72 10.41 -9.01
N LEU A 196 4.33 9.59 -8.04
CA LEU A 196 4.80 9.70 -6.66
C LEU A 196 5.42 8.37 -6.21
N PHE A 197 4.60 7.37 -5.95
CA PHE A 197 5.05 6.14 -5.28
C PHE A 197 6.02 5.32 -6.14
N GLY A 198 5.74 5.12 -7.43
CA GLY A 198 6.64 4.40 -8.34
C GLY A 198 7.96 5.14 -8.60
N ARG A 199 8.01 6.46 -8.41
CA ARG A 199 9.26 7.24 -8.56
C ARG A 199 10.13 7.19 -7.31
N LEU A 200 9.50 7.13 -6.14
CA LEU A 200 10.18 7.04 -4.85
C LEU A 200 10.57 5.59 -4.50
N ALA A 201 9.92 4.60 -5.09
CA ALA A 201 10.23 3.20 -4.89
C ALA A 201 11.59 2.81 -5.50
N ILE A 202 12.28 1.89 -4.83
CA ILE A 202 13.54 1.33 -5.31
C ILE A 202 13.38 0.73 -6.72
N SER A 203 12.28 0.01 -6.95
CA SER A 203 11.83 -0.41 -8.26
C SER A 203 10.62 0.42 -8.67
N SER A 204 10.65 0.97 -9.89
CA SER A 204 9.51 1.73 -10.43
C SER A 204 8.36 0.86 -10.91
N ASN A 205 8.39 -0.44 -10.58
CA ASN A 205 7.32 -1.38 -10.88
C ASN A 205 6.09 -1.10 -10.04
N TYR A 206 4.94 -0.94 -10.70
CA TYR A 206 3.64 -0.96 -10.04
C TYR A 206 2.59 -1.65 -10.89
N LEU A 207 1.58 -2.19 -10.20
CA LEU A 207 0.47 -2.93 -10.77
C LEU A 207 -0.84 -2.21 -10.46
N LEU A 208 -1.54 -1.78 -11.49
CA LEU A 208 -2.88 -1.18 -11.41
C LEU A 208 -3.95 -2.27 -11.61
N ASP A 209 -5.11 -2.12 -10.97
CA ASP A 209 -6.21 -3.08 -11.16
C ASP A 209 -6.69 -3.14 -12.61
N LYS A 210 -6.62 -4.34 -13.18
CA LYS A 210 -7.15 -4.62 -14.52
C LYS A 210 -8.67 -4.46 -14.62
N GLN A 211 -9.41 -4.48 -13.51
CA GLN A 211 -10.86 -4.32 -13.49
C GLN A 211 -11.31 -2.86 -13.29
N SER A 212 -10.37 -1.90 -13.26
CA SER A 212 -10.73 -0.48 -13.20
C SER A 212 -11.62 -0.10 -14.38
N LYS A 213 -12.74 0.57 -14.09
CA LYS A 213 -13.79 0.94 -15.07
C LYS A 213 -13.27 1.75 -16.26
N GLU A 214 -12.12 2.39 -16.11
CA GLU A 214 -11.52 3.22 -17.14
C GLU A 214 -10.74 2.42 -18.19
N LYS A 215 -10.30 1.20 -17.84
CA LYS A 215 -9.73 0.26 -18.79
C LYS A 215 -10.79 -0.28 -19.75
N GLU A 216 -12.00 -0.55 -19.26
CA GLU A 216 -13.14 -0.97 -20.11
C GLU A 216 -13.51 0.09 -21.16
N ARG A 217 -13.21 1.36 -20.88
CA ARG A 217 -13.44 2.49 -21.79
C ARG A 217 -12.25 2.79 -22.72
N GLY A 218 -11.18 1.99 -22.67
CA GLY A 218 -9.98 2.17 -23.49
C GLY A 218 -9.18 3.44 -23.18
N LYS A 219 -9.44 4.09 -22.04
CA LYS A 219 -8.96 5.45 -21.73
C LYS A 219 -7.45 5.49 -21.42
N TYR A 220 -6.91 4.45 -20.79
CA TYR A 220 -5.55 4.45 -20.20
C TYR A 220 -4.72 3.21 -20.53
N GLN A 221 -4.59 2.87 -21.81
CA GLN A 221 -3.83 1.68 -22.18
C GLN A 221 -2.31 1.88 -21.99
N THR A 222 -1.82 3.11 -22.21
CA THR A 222 -0.40 3.48 -22.04
C THR A 222 -0.19 4.94 -21.59
N SER A 223 -1.22 5.78 -21.59
CA SER A 223 -1.14 7.21 -21.27
C SER A 223 -1.55 7.50 -19.82
N CYS A 224 -0.88 8.47 -19.19
CA CYS A 224 -1.20 8.96 -17.85
C CYS A 224 -2.19 10.14 -17.91
N PRO A 225 -3.21 10.20 -17.03
CA PRO A 225 -4.19 11.29 -16.97
C PRO A 225 -3.74 12.54 -16.19
N CYS A 226 -2.44 12.69 -15.91
CA CYS A 226 -1.92 13.85 -15.18
C CYS A 226 -2.16 15.18 -15.92
N GLY A 227 -2.13 15.17 -17.26
CA GLY A 227 -2.41 16.35 -18.07
C GLY A 227 -1.19 17.24 -18.36
N THR A 228 0.00 16.87 -17.91
CA THR A 228 1.23 17.67 -18.07
C THR A 228 1.79 17.66 -19.48
N THR A 229 1.74 16.52 -20.16
CA THR A 229 2.14 16.40 -21.57
C THR A 229 1.26 15.37 -22.26
N SER A 230 1.03 15.57 -23.56
CA SER A 230 0.33 14.60 -24.42
C SER A 230 1.08 13.27 -24.58
N GLN A 231 2.32 13.17 -24.08
CA GLN A 231 3.19 12.00 -24.16
C GLN A 231 3.50 11.37 -22.80
N CYS A 232 2.87 11.81 -21.70
CA CYS A 232 3.11 11.19 -20.41
C CYS A 232 2.63 9.72 -20.43
N THR A 233 3.59 8.80 -20.27
CA THR A 233 3.34 7.35 -20.34
C THR A 233 3.36 6.71 -18.96
N LEU A 234 2.59 5.63 -18.82
CA LEU A 234 2.63 4.79 -17.64
C LEU A 234 3.89 3.92 -17.66
N THR A 235 4.62 3.93 -16.55
CA THR A 235 5.81 3.07 -16.37
C THR A 235 5.47 1.71 -15.77
N GLY A 236 4.32 1.60 -15.11
CA GLY A 236 3.75 0.35 -14.61
C GLY A 236 2.76 -0.30 -15.59
N ARG A 237 2.02 -1.29 -15.10
CA ARG A 237 1.07 -2.08 -15.93
C ARG A 237 -0.24 -2.35 -15.22
N PHE A 238 -1.28 -2.64 -15.99
CA PHE A 238 -2.55 -3.17 -15.47
C PHE A 238 -2.48 -4.69 -15.34
N GLY A 239 -2.97 -5.24 -14.24
CA GLY A 239 -3.00 -6.68 -14.03
C GLY A 239 -3.82 -7.12 -12.84
N ASP A 240 -3.53 -8.33 -12.35
CA ASP A 240 -4.33 -8.95 -11.30
C ASP A 240 -3.91 -8.46 -9.91
N THR A 241 -4.76 -7.65 -9.29
CA THR A 241 -4.56 -7.10 -7.94
C THR A 241 -5.41 -7.80 -6.89
N SER A 242 -5.99 -8.96 -7.20
CA SER A 242 -6.82 -9.70 -6.24
C SER A 242 -6.03 -10.07 -4.98
N LEU A 243 -6.61 -9.75 -3.83
CA LEU A 243 -6.11 -10.04 -2.49
C LEU A 243 -7.19 -10.79 -1.70
N GLY A 244 -6.76 -11.68 -0.81
CA GLY A 244 -7.63 -12.40 0.11
C GLY A 244 -8.11 -13.75 -0.40
N ASN A 245 -9.19 -14.25 0.18
CA ASN A 245 -9.79 -15.55 -0.16
C ASN A 245 -11.31 -15.43 -0.18
N GLY A 246 -11.95 -16.02 -1.19
CA GLY A 246 -13.42 -15.99 -1.37
C GLY A 246 -14.23 -16.51 -0.18
N LEU A 247 -13.60 -17.24 0.74
CA LEU A 247 -14.20 -17.74 1.97
C LEU A 247 -14.18 -16.74 3.15
N VAL A 248 -13.45 -15.65 3.02
CA VAL A 248 -13.24 -14.59 4.03
C VAL A 248 -13.20 -13.23 3.31
N TRP A 249 -12.48 -12.25 3.84
CA TRP A 249 -12.17 -11.02 3.12
C TRP A 249 -11.42 -11.24 1.81
N HIS A 250 -11.93 -10.63 0.75
CA HIS A 250 -11.30 -10.61 -0.58
C HIS A 250 -11.78 -9.44 -1.42
N ASP A 251 -10.93 -8.93 -2.31
CA ASP A 251 -11.34 -8.05 -3.42
C ASP A 251 -10.12 -7.77 -4.31
N ASN A 252 -10.32 -6.96 -5.34
CA ASN A 252 -9.24 -6.32 -6.08
C ASN A 252 -8.78 -5.04 -5.35
N LEU A 253 -7.46 -4.84 -5.30
CA LEU A 253 -6.84 -3.60 -4.78
C LEU A 253 -6.67 -2.59 -5.91
N ASP A 254 -6.70 -1.30 -5.61
CA ASP A 254 -6.58 -0.24 -6.63
C ASP A 254 -5.19 -0.27 -7.30
N ALA A 255 -4.13 -0.29 -6.49
CA ALA A 255 -2.78 -0.50 -6.97
C ALA A 255 -1.87 -1.21 -5.96
N VAL A 256 -0.81 -1.83 -6.48
CA VAL A 256 0.27 -2.44 -5.70
C VAL A 256 1.61 -1.96 -6.22
N ILE A 257 2.42 -1.38 -5.35
CA ILE A 257 3.76 -0.88 -5.68
C ILE A 257 4.79 -1.95 -5.31
N ASP A 258 5.60 -2.32 -6.29
CA ASP A 258 6.67 -3.34 -6.22
C ASP A 258 6.23 -4.68 -5.59
N HIS A 259 4.94 -5.02 -5.62
CA HIS A 259 4.37 -6.16 -4.89
C HIS A 259 4.52 -6.10 -3.35
N GLN A 260 4.93 -4.96 -2.79
CA GLN A 260 5.27 -4.82 -1.37
C GLN A 260 4.37 -3.86 -0.60
N VAL A 261 3.74 -2.89 -1.27
CA VAL A 261 2.88 -1.88 -0.64
C VAL A 261 1.58 -1.73 -1.41
N ILE A 262 0.48 -1.63 -0.69
CA ILE A 262 -0.85 -1.40 -1.27
C ILE A 262 -1.15 0.09 -1.27
N LEU A 263 -1.68 0.58 -2.39
CA LEU A 263 -2.35 1.88 -2.47
C LEU A 263 -3.85 1.67 -2.58
N VAL A 264 -4.61 2.44 -1.80
CA VAL A 264 -6.06 2.50 -1.86
C VAL A 264 -6.48 3.95 -1.95
N THR A 265 -7.27 4.29 -2.96
CA THR A 265 -7.85 5.62 -3.09
C THR A 265 -9.28 5.68 -2.59
N GLN A 266 -9.71 6.85 -2.15
CA GLN A 266 -11.04 7.08 -1.60
C GLN A 266 -11.54 8.48 -1.98
N GLU A 267 -12.83 8.57 -2.30
CA GLU A 267 -13.55 9.85 -2.35
C GLU A 267 -13.72 10.38 -0.92
N GLU A 268 -13.59 11.68 -0.70
CA GLU A 268 -13.91 12.29 0.59
C GLU A 268 -15.37 12.00 0.94
N GLU A 269 -15.60 11.41 2.12
CA GLU A 269 -16.96 11.31 2.66
C GLU A 269 -17.43 12.74 2.96
N GLY A 270 -18.31 13.27 2.11
CA GLY A 270 -18.93 14.56 2.36
C GLY A 270 -19.55 14.59 3.75
N GLU A 271 -19.24 15.63 4.52
CA GLU A 271 -19.84 15.85 5.84
C GLU A 271 -21.36 15.71 5.71
N LEU A 272 -21.96 14.82 6.51
CA LEU A 272 -23.40 14.76 6.67
C LEU A 272 -23.88 16.10 7.22
N GLN A 273 -24.20 17.04 6.34
CA GLN A 273 -24.93 18.23 6.73
C GLN A 273 -26.31 17.77 7.19
N GLU A 274 -26.50 17.71 8.52
CA GLU A 274 -27.83 17.71 9.10
C GLU A 274 -28.50 19.02 8.70
N SER A 275 -29.29 18.96 7.63
CA SER A 275 -30.12 20.08 7.21
C SER A 275 -31.25 20.24 8.23
N PRO A 276 -31.35 21.38 8.94
CA PRO A 276 -32.39 21.57 9.92
C PRO A 276 -33.70 21.95 9.20
N GLY A 277 -34.65 21.02 9.18
CA GLY A 277 -36.06 21.33 8.93
C GLY A 277 -36.59 20.88 7.58
N GLY A 278 -37.24 19.72 7.59
CA GLY A 278 -38.10 19.25 6.50
C GLY A 278 -38.96 18.08 6.95
N THR A 279 -40.17 18.38 7.43
CA THR A 279 -41.19 17.42 7.88
C THR A 279 -41.46 16.29 6.87
N THR A 280 -41.45 15.06 7.36
CA THR A 280 -41.80 13.83 6.63
C THR A 280 -43.25 13.81 6.13
N PRO A 281 -43.51 13.12 5.01
CA PRO A 281 -44.61 12.16 4.98
C PRO A 281 -44.12 10.74 4.72
N VAL A 282 -44.76 9.83 5.45
CA VAL A 282 -44.60 8.39 5.49
C VAL A 282 -44.57 7.75 4.10
N GLY A 283 -43.44 7.17 3.76
CA GLY A 283 -43.24 6.26 2.64
C GLY A 283 -41.99 5.46 2.94
N MET A 284 -42.16 4.23 3.43
CA MET A 284 -41.10 3.26 3.71
C MET A 284 -40.20 3.08 2.48
N LYS A 285 -39.11 3.85 2.40
CA LYS A 285 -37.91 3.48 1.64
C LYS A 285 -36.91 2.92 2.64
N GLN A 286 -37.14 1.64 2.88
CA GLN A 286 -36.21 0.62 3.35
C GLN A 286 -34.74 1.04 3.22
N ASP A 287 -34.19 1.35 4.39
CA ASP A 287 -32.79 1.31 4.80
C ASP A 287 -31.74 1.73 3.77
N SER A 288 -31.23 2.94 4.01
CA SER A 288 -29.82 3.25 3.90
C SER A 288 -28.98 2.08 4.43
N ARG A 289 -28.56 1.17 3.55
CA ARG A 289 -27.40 0.31 3.81
C ARG A 289 -26.28 1.26 4.15
N THR A 290 -25.95 1.31 5.44
CA THR A 290 -24.81 2.02 6.02
C THR A 290 -23.62 1.79 5.10
N LYS A 291 -23.21 2.81 4.34
CA LYS A 291 -21.95 2.77 3.60
C LYS A 291 -20.88 2.54 4.66
N ILE A 292 -20.35 1.32 4.71
CA ILE A 292 -19.25 0.99 5.61
C ILE A 292 -18.07 1.88 5.18
N SER A 293 -17.49 2.61 6.13
CA SER A 293 -16.49 3.64 5.80
C SER A 293 -15.27 3.01 5.13
N ARG A 294 -14.73 3.70 4.11
CA ARG A 294 -13.49 3.29 3.41
C ARG A 294 -12.33 3.05 4.39
N TYR A 295 -12.37 3.72 5.53
CA TYR A 295 -11.56 3.45 6.72
C TYR A 295 -11.51 1.97 7.14
N GLN A 296 -12.66 1.32 7.31
CA GLN A 296 -12.73 -0.09 7.74
C GLN A 296 -12.22 -1.04 6.66
N GLN A 297 -12.42 -0.67 5.39
CA GLN A 297 -11.90 -1.43 4.25
C GLN A 297 -10.36 -1.38 4.23
N ASN A 298 -9.76 -0.22 4.53
CA ASN A 298 -8.30 -0.07 4.61
C ASN A 298 -7.71 -0.95 5.72
N ILE A 299 -8.35 -1.02 6.88
CA ILE A 299 -7.95 -1.92 7.97
C ILE A 299 -7.99 -3.39 7.49
N ALA A 300 -9.12 -3.83 6.93
CA ALA A 300 -9.28 -5.20 6.44
C ALA A 300 -8.25 -5.57 5.36
N ARG A 301 -7.98 -4.66 4.42
CA ARG A 301 -6.94 -4.82 3.38
C ARG A 301 -5.56 -4.93 3.99
N THR A 302 -5.21 -4.05 4.92
CA THR A 302 -3.90 -4.03 5.60
C THR A 302 -3.65 -5.34 6.35
N ILE A 303 -4.65 -5.81 7.12
CA ILE A 303 -4.59 -7.09 7.85
C ILE A 303 -4.39 -8.24 6.87
N THR A 304 -5.24 -8.34 5.86
CA THR A 304 -5.20 -9.44 4.87
C THR A 304 -3.88 -9.46 4.11
N PHE A 305 -3.35 -8.28 3.77
CA PHE A 305 -2.08 -8.15 3.07
C PHE A 305 -0.88 -8.58 3.91
N SER A 306 -0.83 -8.18 5.18
CA SER A 306 0.21 -8.60 6.11
C SER A 306 0.27 -10.13 6.24
N PHE A 307 -0.89 -10.80 6.42
CA PHE A 307 -0.96 -12.26 6.43
C PHE A 307 -0.45 -12.88 5.13
N LEU A 308 -0.82 -12.33 3.97
CA LEU A 308 -0.33 -12.80 2.68
C LEU A 308 1.19 -12.65 2.55
N GLN A 309 1.74 -11.51 2.96
CA GLN A 309 3.17 -11.25 2.91
C GLN A 309 3.94 -12.19 3.82
N LYS A 310 3.47 -12.39 5.06
CA LYS A 310 4.07 -13.36 5.99
C LYS A 310 3.99 -14.80 5.46
N GLN A 311 2.88 -15.18 4.83
CA GLN A 311 2.75 -16.50 4.20
C GLN A 311 3.71 -16.70 3.02
N ARG A 312 3.93 -15.66 2.21
CA ARG A 312 4.82 -15.71 1.04
C ARG A 312 6.30 -15.62 1.43
N HIS A 313 6.60 -14.91 2.51
CA HIS A 313 7.94 -14.59 2.97
C HIS A 313 8.06 -14.89 4.48
N PRO A 314 7.97 -16.16 4.89
CA PRO A 314 7.94 -16.54 6.31
C PRO A 314 9.21 -16.15 7.05
N ASP A 315 10.35 -16.15 6.35
CA ASP A 315 11.68 -15.84 6.87
C ASP A 315 12.01 -14.34 6.84
N ASN A 316 11.07 -13.47 6.43
CA ASN A 316 11.30 -12.04 6.44
C ASN A 316 11.36 -11.51 7.87
N GLU A 317 12.39 -10.72 8.19
CA GLU A 317 12.58 -10.09 9.50
C GLU A 317 11.66 -8.88 9.71
N HIS A 318 11.01 -8.39 8.65
CA HIS A 318 10.02 -7.32 8.74
C HIS A 318 8.63 -7.89 8.97
N PHE A 319 7.95 -7.38 10.01
CA PHE A 319 6.62 -7.82 10.39
C PHE A 319 5.57 -6.73 10.18
N LEU A 320 5.93 -5.44 10.21
CA LEU A 320 5.03 -4.33 9.89
C LEU A 320 4.88 -4.13 8.38
N PHE A 321 3.73 -4.48 7.83
CA PHE A 321 3.42 -4.31 6.41
C PHE A 321 2.54 -3.08 6.16
N PRO A 322 2.94 -2.16 5.27
CA PRO A 322 2.20 -0.93 5.02
C PRO A 322 1.10 -1.04 3.98
N CYS A 323 0.04 -0.26 4.20
CA CYS A 323 -0.98 0.12 3.23
C CYS A 323 -1.17 1.64 3.31
N ILE A 324 -1.33 2.30 2.17
CA ILE A 324 -1.54 3.74 2.10
C ILE A 324 -2.96 4.01 1.61
N GLY A 325 -3.77 4.61 2.47
CA GLY A 325 -5.10 5.14 2.12
C GLY A 325 -4.98 6.59 1.68
N ILE A 326 -5.62 6.96 0.57
CA ILE A 326 -5.38 8.24 -0.09
C ILE A 326 -6.70 8.90 -0.52
N THR A 327 -6.92 10.16 -0.14
CA THR A 327 -7.92 11.06 -0.75
C THR A 327 -7.23 11.98 -1.77
N ASN A 328 -8.01 12.86 -2.38
CA ASN A 328 -7.48 13.96 -3.20
C ASN A 328 -6.64 14.98 -2.39
N ALA A 329 -6.82 15.05 -1.07
CA ALA A 329 -6.20 16.06 -0.20
C ALA A 329 -5.16 15.48 0.78
N ASP A 330 -5.38 14.28 1.29
CA ASP A 330 -4.58 13.67 2.35
C ASP A 330 -4.29 12.18 2.10
N MET A 331 -3.25 11.69 2.75
CA MET A 331 -2.96 10.27 2.87
C MET A 331 -2.85 9.85 4.33
N ALA A 332 -3.11 8.57 4.59
CA ALA A 332 -2.90 7.92 5.88
C ALA A 332 -2.21 6.58 5.66
N VAL A 333 -1.31 6.24 6.57
CA VAL A 333 -0.53 5.00 6.56
C VAL A 333 -1.10 4.05 7.58
N TYR A 334 -1.43 2.84 7.14
CA TYR A 334 -1.86 1.74 7.99
C TYR A 334 -0.74 0.71 8.00
N LEU A 335 -0.34 0.24 9.17
CA LEU A 335 0.69 -0.79 9.34
C LEU A 335 0.07 -1.93 10.13
N TYR A 336 0.27 -3.17 9.68
CA TYR A 336 -0.14 -4.33 10.47
C TYR A 336 0.95 -5.37 10.55
N ASP A 337 1.24 -5.76 11.79
CA ASP A 337 2.07 -6.90 12.16
C ASP A 337 1.17 -8.10 12.47
N SER A 338 1.14 -9.07 11.56
CA SER A 338 0.35 -10.30 11.72
C SER A 338 1.00 -11.34 12.62
N GLU A 339 2.27 -11.17 12.99
CA GLU A 339 2.97 -12.06 13.92
C GLU A 339 2.70 -11.65 15.38
N HIS A 340 2.73 -10.34 15.65
CA HIS A 340 2.52 -9.79 16.98
C HIS A 340 1.11 -9.23 17.22
N ASP A 341 0.25 -9.25 16.19
CA ASP A 341 -1.12 -8.71 16.19
C ASP A 341 -1.17 -7.21 16.56
N ILE A 342 -0.35 -6.40 15.86
CA ILE A 342 -0.25 -4.96 16.09
C ILE A 342 -0.77 -4.21 14.88
N LEU A 343 -1.87 -3.46 15.06
CA LEU A 343 -2.42 -2.55 14.05
C LEU A 343 -2.10 -1.10 14.43
N LEU A 344 -1.48 -0.36 13.51
CA LEU A 344 -1.17 1.06 13.66
C LEU A 344 -1.82 1.85 12.52
N GLU A 345 -2.30 3.04 12.85
CA GLU A 345 -2.80 4.03 11.90
C GLU A 345 -2.07 5.36 12.09
N SER A 346 -1.65 5.98 11.00
CA SER A 346 -1.11 7.34 11.06
C SER A 346 -2.20 8.40 11.15
N SER A 347 -1.90 9.54 11.79
CA SER A 347 -2.64 10.77 11.53
C SER A 347 -2.63 11.11 10.03
N LYS A 348 -3.64 11.85 9.55
CA LYS A 348 -3.70 12.34 8.17
C LYS A 348 -2.48 13.18 7.80
N ILE A 349 -1.99 13.00 6.58
CA ILE A 349 -0.82 13.67 6.02
C ILE A 349 -1.27 14.38 4.74
N PRO A 350 -1.34 15.73 4.73
CA PRO A 350 -1.76 16.46 3.54
C PRO A 350 -0.82 16.20 2.36
N LEU A 351 -1.35 15.92 1.18
CA LEU A 351 -0.58 15.74 -0.05
C LEU A 351 -0.03 17.07 -0.58
N HIS A 352 -0.72 18.17 -0.28
CA HIS A 352 -0.34 19.52 -0.68
C HIS A 352 -0.19 20.45 0.52
N GLU A 353 0.67 21.45 0.38
CA GLU A 353 0.72 22.62 1.26
C GLU A 353 -0.37 23.63 0.85
N SER A 354 -0.59 24.68 1.67
CA SER A 354 -1.67 25.67 1.46
C SER A 354 -1.65 26.40 0.12
N GLU A 355 -0.54 26.34 -0.62
CA GLU A 355 -0.35 26.97 -1.93
C GLU A 355 -0.54 25.98 -3.10
N GLY A 356 -1.08 24.78 -2.85
CA GLY A 356 -1.30 23.75 -3.87
C GLY A 356 -0.02 23.02 -4.32
N GLN A 357 1.11 23.30 -3.67
CA GLN A 357 2.40 22.66 -3.93
C GLN A 357 2.47 21.31 -3.22
N THR A 358 3.19 20.36 -3.79
CA THR A 358 3.42 19.04 -3.17
C THR A 358 4.04 19.20 -1.78
N ASN A 359 3.42 18.56 -0.77
CA ASN A 359 3.92 18.58 0.59
C ASN A 359 5.16 17.70 0.73
N LEU A 360 6.30 18.32 1.04
CA LEU A 360 7.57 17.63 1.17
C LEU A 360 7.58 16.59 2.30
N LEU A 361 6.82 16.81 3.38
CA LEU A 361 6.66 15.80 4.43
C LEU A 361 5.93 14.56 3.89
N ALA A 362 4.92 14.74 3.04
CA ALA A 362 4.22 13.63 2.39
C ALA A 362 5.14 12.86 1.43
N VAL A 363 6.02 13.56 0.70
CA VAL A 363 7.04 12.94 -0.16
C VAL A 363 8.01 12.09 0.66
N ILE A 364 8.56 12.63 1.75
CA ILE A 364 9.51 11.91 2.61
C ILE A 364 8.83 10.69 3.26
N ILE A 365 7.61 10.84 3.77
CA ILE A 365 6.89 9.70 4.36
C ILE A 365 6.55 8.66 3.29
N SER A 366 6.15 9.08 2.08
CA SER A 366 5.93 8.15 0.96
C SER A 366 7.20 7.37 0.64
N TRP A 367 8.36 8.04 0.59
CA TRP A 367 9.66 7.38 0.38
C TRP A 367 10.02 6.41 1.51
N LEU A 368 9.78 6.77 2.78
CA LEU A 368 9.99 5.89 3.92
C LEU A 368 9.10 4.64 3.81
N VAL A 369 7.79 4.82 3.61
CA VAL A 369 6.79 3.75 3.62
C VAL A 369 6.95 2.82 2.42
N ILE A 370 7.17 3.36 1.22
CA ILE A 370 7.29 2.56 0.00
C ILE A 370 8.53 1.67 0.00
N ASN A 371 9.56 2.09 0.73
CA ASN A 371 10.82 1.38 0.89
C ASN A 371 10.96 0.74 2.29
N TYR A 372 9.86 0.41 2.97
CA TYR A 372 9.86 -0.05 4.37
C TYR A 372 10.87 -1.16 4.69
N LYS A 373 11.15 -2.10 3.76
CA LYS A 373 12.15 -3.15 3.99
C LYS A 373 13.57 -2.62 4.21
N TYR A 374 13.86 -1.41 3.77
CA TYR A 374 15.17 -0.78 3.95
C TYR A 374 15.14 0.34 4.99
N THR A 375 13.99 0.98 5.17
CA THR A 375 13.82 2.16 5.99
C THR A 375 13.20 1.86 7.36
N CYS A 376 12.53 0.72 7.54
CA CYS A 376 11.89 0.27 8.78
C CYS A 376 12.81 -0.65 9.59
N ASN A 377 12.66 -0.59 10.91
CA ASN A 377 13.40 -1.46 11.83
C ASN A 377 12.81 -2.86 12.02
N GLY A 378 11.59 -3.11 11.53
CA GLY A 378 10.83 -4.31 11.87
C GLY A 378 9.89 -3.99 13.01
#